data_AF-A0A5E4I8Q9-F1
#
_entry.id   AF-A0A5E4I8Q9-F1
#
_cell.length_a   1.000
_cell.length_b   1.000
_cell.length_c   1.000
_cell.angle_alpha   90.00
_cell.angle_beta   90.00
_cell.angle_gamma   90.00
#
_symmetry.space_group_name_H-M   'P 1'
#
loop_
_entity.id
_entity.type
_entity.pdbx_description
1 polymer ?
#
loop_
_entity_poly.entity_id
_entity_poly.type
_entity_poly.pdbx_seq_one_letter_code
_entity_poly.pdbx_strand_id
1 'polypeptide(L)'
;MIRHLTKEDIQQIREEILKGKSKFQVSKEMHIDRTTVYKHTKDLPNKYKREPYVSGKPLELLKQLIAKGYVYTEENRNALRALQRYFPSIKRSQFKNKSCYYLEDKNKLALLELMKQNTSRIISYQDLAKVSQVFNTDIDIHEKRVFLGKNHWRKTRRIKESINRYYSIPKEKQSKIDDFLGRFLHSEVLCRFCIILVWE
;
A
#
# COMPACT_ATOMS: atom_id res chain seq x y z
N MET A 1 -24.45 -8.15 41.53
CA MET A 1 -24.93 -6.84 42.03
C MET A 1 -23.91 -5.78 41.65
N ILE A 2 -24.31 -4.70 40.99
CA ILE A 2 -23.42 -3.58 40.63
C ILE A 2 -23.37 -2.65 41.83
N ARG A 3 -22.28 -2.67 42.59
CA ARG A 3 -22.06 -1.72 43.68
C ARG A 3 -21.71 -0.37 43.08
N HIS A 4 -22.56 0.64 43.28
CA HIS A 4 -22.25 2.01 42.90
C HIS A 4 -21.18 2.55 43.87
N LEU A 5 -20.04 3.00 43.33
CA LEU A 5 -19.02 3.65 44.15
C LEU A 5 -19.42 5.10 44.43
N THR A 6 -19.19 5.52 45.66
CA THR A 6 -19.29 6.92 46.06
C THR A 6 -18.09 7.71 45.53
N LYS A 7 -18.19 9.05 45.56
CA LYS A 7 -17.06 9.92 45.19
C LYS A 7 -15.87 9.76 46.15
N GLU A 8 -16.14 9.46 47.41
CA GLU A 8 -15.13 9.22 48.45
C GLU A 8 -14.31 7.97 48.15
N ASP A 9 -14.98 6.86 47.77
CA ASP A 9 -14.29 5.64 47.38
C ASP A 9 -13.36 5.88 46.18
N ILE A 10 -13.80 6.67 45.19
CA ILE A 10 -12.99 7.00 44.00
C ILE A 10 -11.74 7.80 44.38
N GLN A 11 -11.88 8.75 45.31
CA GLN A 11 -10.77 9.56 45.78
C GLN A 11 -9.76 8.72 46.57
N GLN A 12 -10.24 7.84 47.44
CA GLN A 12 -9.38 6.92 48.20
C GLN A 12 -8.61 5.96 47.27
N ILE A 13 -9.26 5.41 46.24
CA ILE A 13 -8.59 4.59 45.21
C ILE A 13 -7.43 5.36 44.56
N ARG A 14 -7.64 6.65 44.24
CA ARG A 14 -6.61 7.50 43.60
C ARG A 14 -5.44 7.75 44.53
N GLU A 15 -5.70 8.06 45.79
CA GLU A 15 -4.66 8.30 46.80
C GLU A 15 -3.80 7.05 47.02
N GLU A 16 -4.41 5.87 47.15
CA GLU A 16 -3.68 4.61 47.33
C GLU A 16 -2.80 4.25 46.13
N ILE A 17 -3.24 4.56 44.91
CA ILE A 17 -2.42 4.38 43.70
C ILE A 17 -1.28 5.40 43.64
N LEU A 18 -1.51 6.65 44.03
CA LEU A 18 -0.46 7.69 44.12
C LEU A 18 0.59 7.35 45.17
N LYS A 19 0.20 6.76 46.30
CA LYS A 19 1.11 6.17 47.31
C LYS A 19 1.92 4.98 46.76
N GLY A 20 1.56 4.46 45.59
CA GLY A 20 2.34 3.49 44.85
C GLY A 20 1.80 2.06 44.86
N LYS A 21 0.61 1.81 45.43
CA LYS A 21 -0.03 0.49 45.34
C LYS A 21 -0.43 0.18 43.90
N SER A 22 -0.39 -1.11 43.54
CA SER A 22 -0.88 -1.54 42.23
C SER A 22 -2.41 -1.47 42.17
N LYS A 23 -2.99 -1.19 41.00
CA LYS A 23 -4.45 -1.21 40.79
C LYS A 23 -5.09 -2.54 41.18
N PHE A 24 -4.35 -3.63 41.04
CA PHE A 24 -4.78 -4.97 41.44
C PHE A 24 -4.85 -5.11 42.96
N GLN A 25 -3.85 -4.59 43.68
CA GLN A 25 -3.82 -4.60 45.13
C GLN A 25 -4.96 -3.77 45.72
N VAL A 26 -5.18 -2.55 45.20
CA VAL A 26 -6.29 -1.68 45.63
C VAL A 26 -7.65 -2.35 45.39
N SER A 27 -7.82 -3.02 44.25
CA SER A 27 -9.05 -3.80 43.95
C SER A 27 -9.30 -4.92 44.95
N LYS A 28 -8.26 -5.66 45.35
CA LYS A 28 -8.35 -6.71 46.38
C LYS A 28 -8.67 -6.15 47.77
N GLU A 29 -7.97 -5.10 48.20
CA GLU A 29 -8.10 -4.51 49.54
C GLU A 29 -9.48 -3.86 49.75
N MET A 30 -10.02 -3.19 48.73
CA MET A 30 -11.31 -2.49 48.84
C MET A 30 -12.50 -3.35 48.39
N HIS A 31 -12.27 -4.60 47.95
CA HIS A 31 -13.29 -5.48 47.38
C HIS A 31 -14.09 -4.84 46.22
N ILE A 32 -13.39 -4.08 45.37
CA ILE A 32 -13.97 -3.41 44.19
C ILE A 32 -13.54 -4.15 42.94
N ASP A 33 -14.46 -4.28 41.97
CA ASP A 33 -14.13 -4.88 40.68
C ASP A 33 -12.94 -4.16 40.00
N ARG A 34 -12.02 -4.96 39.48
CA ARG A 34 -10.79 -4.47 38.88
C ARG A 34 -11.08 -3.53 37.71
N THR A 35 -12.10 -3.81 36.90
CA THR A 35 -12.46 -2.98 35.74
C THR A 35 -12.85 -1.57 36.18
N THR A 36 -13.58 -1.48 37.29
CA THR A 36 -14.02 -0.20 37.85
C THR A 36 -12.85 0.64 38.37
N VAL A 37 -11.91 0.01 39.09
CA VAL A 37 -10.67 0.68 39.51
C VAL A 37 -9.92 1.23 38.30
N TYR A 38 -9.78 0.44 37.22
CA TYR A 38 -9.10 0.89 36.00
C TYR A 38 -9.83 2.04 35.30
N LYS A 39 -11.16 2.03 35.30
CA LYS A 39 -11.99 3.09 34.69
C LYS A 39 -11.79 4.44 35.38
N HIS A 40 -11.78 4.47 36.71
CA HIS A 40 -11.66 5.71 37.51
C HIS A 40 -10.22 6.24 37.67
N THR A 41 -9.23 5.47 37.23
CA THR A 41 -7.80 5.78 37.38
C THR A 41 -7.07 5.75 36.03
N LYS A 42 -7.81 5.87 34.93
CA LYS A 42 -7.26 5.81 33.56
C LYS A 42 -6.35 7.00 33.25
N ASP A 43 -6.61 8.12 33.91
CA ASP A 43 -5.88 9.38 33.87
C ASP A 43 -4.53 9.32 34.59
N LEU A 44 -4.40 8.49 35.63
CA LEU A 44 -3.15 8.37 36.37
C LEU A 44 -2.05 7.69 35.52
N PRO A 45 -0.79 8.19 35.61
CA PRO A 45 0.34 7.58 34.93
C PRO A 45 0.55 6.16 35.44
N ASN A 46 0.57 5.19 34.53
CA ASN A 46 0.82 3.81 34.91
C ASN A 46 2.34 3.63 35.06
N LYS A 47 2.83 3.33 36.27
CA LYS A 47 4.24 3.02 36.52
C LYS A 47 4.82 1.95 35.59
N TYR A 48 3.97 1.02 35.12
CA TYR A 48 4.38 -0.04 34.18
C TYR A 48 4.24 0.34 32.70
N LYS A 49 3.61 1.46 32.37
CA LYS A 49 3.76 2.05 31.03
C LYS A 49 5.15 2.69 31.00
N ARG A 50 6.16 1.84 30.78
CA ARG A 50 7.46 2.28 30.30
C ARG A 50 7.23 3.20 29.09
N GLU A 51 8.11 4.16 28.89
CA GLU A 51 8.14 4.96 27.67
C GLU A 51 7.97 4.04 26.44
N PRO A 52 7.34 4.50 25.37
CA PRO A 52 7.15 3.67 24.18
C PRO A 52 8.51 3.24 23.61
N TYR A 53 8.99 2.07 24.04
CA TYR A 53 10.21 1.46 23.52
C TYR A 53 9.82 0.40 22.50
N VAL A 54 10.57 0.37 21.40
CA VAL A 54 10.37 -0.60 20.32
C VAL A 54 11.18 -1.85 20.68
N SER A 55 10.51 -2.96 20.99
CA SER A 55 11.16 -4.24 21.32
C SER A 55 10.64 -5.41 20.50
N GLY A 56 11.43 -6.48 20.39
CA GLY A 56 11.06 -7.72 19.71
C GLY A 56 11.03 -7.57 18.18
N LYS A 57 10.07 -8.23 17.52
CA LYS A 57 9.93 -8.21 16.04
C LYS A 57 9.90 -6.80 15.42
N PRO A 58 9.18 -5.80 15.97
CA PRO A 58 9.26 -4.42 15.46
C PRO A 58 10.69 -3.86 15.41
N LEU A 59 11.52 -4.16 16.41
CA LEU A 59 12.89 -3.67 16.46
C LEU A 59 13.75 -4.32 15.36
N GLU A 60 13.56 -5.61 15.11
CA GLU A 60 14.24 -6.31 14.01
C GLU A 60 13.86 -5.75 12.65
N LEU A 61 12.56 -5.51 12.42
CA LEU A 61 12.06 -4.90 11.19
C LEU A 61 12.59 -3.47 11.01
N LEU A 62 12.70 -2.71 12.10
CA LEU A 62 13.29 -1.38 12.07
C LEU A 62 14.78 -1.43 11.69
N LYS A 63 15.56 -2.36 12.26
CA LYS A 63 16.96 -2.58 11.86
C LYS A 63 17.08 -2.93 10.38
N GLN A 64 16.20 -3.79 9.86
CA GLN A 64 16.16 -4.13 8.44
C GLN A 64 15.81 -2.92 7.56
N LEU A 65 14.85 -2.09 7.96
CA LEU A 65 14.48 -0.86 7.26
C LEU A 65 15.65 0.13 7.20
N ILE A 66 16.38 0.32 8.30
CA ILE A 66 17.53 1.23 8.33
C ILE A 66 18.63 0.72 7.40
N ALA A 67 18.96 -0.57 7.49
CA ALA A 67 20.02 -1.19 6.70
C ALA A 67 19.72 -1.23 5.20
N LYS A 68 18.54 -1.73 4.80
CA LYS A 68 18.19 -1.96 3.40
C LYS A 68 17.40 -0.81 2.77
N GLY A 69 16.71 -0.02 3.57
CA GLY A 69 15.77 1.02 3.13
C GLY A 69 14.35 0.55 2.89
N TYR A 70 14.10 -0.77 2.87
CA TYR A 70 12.79 -1.34 2.61
C TYR A 70 12.62 -2.72 3.29
N VAL A 71 11.36 -3.10 3.52
CA VAL A 71 10.95 -4.40 4.04
C VAL A 71 9.64 -4.84 3.38
N TYR A 72 9.61 -6.08 2.89
CA TYR A 72 8.38 -6.73 2.44
C TYR A 72 7.80 -7.56 3.57
N THR A 73 6.47 -7.56 3.68
CA THR A 73 5.81 -8.32 4.75
C THR A 73 4.41 -8.74 4.33
N GLU A 74 4.12 -10.02 4.54
CA GLU A 74 2.77 -10.58 4.44
C GLU A 74 2.13 -10.69 5.84
N GLU A 75 2.90 -11.16 6.83
CA GLU A 75 2.43 -11.54 8.18
C GLU A 75 2.55 -10.42 9.24
N ASN A 76 3.68 -9.72 9.30
CA ASN A 76 4.02 -8.74 10.35
C ASN A 76 3.39 -7.33 10.17
N ARG A 77 2.14 -7.25 9.72
CA ARG A 77 1.47 -5.95 9.41
C ARG A 77 1.32 -5.06 10.63
N ASN A 78 1.03 -5.63 11.80
CA ASN A 78 0.80 -4.87 13.03
C ASN A 78 2.07 -4.21 13.57
N ALA A 79 3.21 -4.90 13.47
CA ALA A 79 4.50 -4.38 13.91
C ALA A 79 4.91 -3.15 13.10
N LEU A 80 4.79 -3.20 11.78
CA LEU A 80 5.13 -2.08 10.90
C LEU A 80 4.14 -0.92 11.04
N ARG A 81 2.85 -1.19 11.25
CA ARG A 81 1.86 -0.15 11.59
C ARG A 81 2.20 0.57 12.89
N ALA A 82 2.70 -0.15 13.90
CA ALA A 82 3.15 0.48 15.14
C ALA A 82 4.38 1.37 14.90
N LEU A 83 5.36 0.89 14.11
CA LEU A 83 6.53 1.67 13.72
C LEU A 83 6.16 2.97 12.98
N GLN A 84 5.19 2.93 12.07
CA GLN A 84 4.74 4.12 11.35
C GLN A 84 4.17 5.21 12.26
N ARG A 85 3.61 4.85 13.42
CA ARG A 85 3.13 5.84 14.40
C ARG A 85 4.28 6.61 15.05
N TYR A 86 5.42 5.95 15.23
CA TYR A 86 6.62 6.55 15.82
C TYR A 86 7.50 7.24 14.76
N PHE A 87 7.53 6.70 13.54
CA PHE A 87 8.39 7.16 12.45
C PHE A 87 7.55 7.46 11.19
N PRO A 88 7.05 8.70 11.04
CA PRO A 88 6.21 9.08 9.90
C PRO A 88 6.96 9.10 8.55
N SER A 89 8.30 9.04 8.58
CA SER A 89 9.16 8.85 7.40
C SER A 89 9.02 7.45 6.78
N ILE A 90 8.47 6.48 7.50
CA ILE A 90 8.20 5.14 6.98
C ILE A 90 6.89 5.18 6.18
N LYS A 91 7.00 5.14 4.85
CA LYS A 91 5.85 5.02 3.96
C LYS A 91 5.49 3.56 3.73
N ARG A 92 4.23 3.34 3.32
CA ARG A 92 3.71 2.03 2.94
C ARG A 92 3.14 2.14 1.53
N SER A 93 3.54 1.21 0.67
CA SER A 93 2.90 0.99 -0.62
C SER A 93 2.36 -0.43 -0.71
N GLN A 94 1.40 -0.63 -1.60
CA GLN A 94 0.86 -1.95 -1.91
C GLN A 94 0.88 -2.16 -3.43
N PHE A 95 1.44 -3.29 -3.86
CA PHE A 95 1.47 -3.67 -5.27
C PHE A 95 1.27 -5.18 -5.41
N LYS A 96 0.30 -5.59 -6.25
CA LYS A 96 -0.04 -7.00 -6.52
C LYS A 96 -0.13 -7.86 -5.23
N ASN A 97 -0.90 -7.36 -4.26
CA ASN A 97 -1.14 -7.98 -2.93
C ASN A 97 0.07 -8.06 -1.99
N LYS A 98 1.23 -7.50 -2.37
CA LYS A 98 2.39 -7.37 -1.48
C LYS A 98 2.43 -5.96 -0.89
N SER A 99 2.59 -5.87 0.43
CA SER A 99 2.86 -4.59 1.10
C SER A 99 4.36 -4.39 1.22
N CYS A 100 4.83 -3.23 0.76
CA CYS A 100 6.20 -2.78 0.92
C CYS A 100 6.22 -1.61 1.90
N TYR A 101 7.08 -1.67 2.90
CA TYR A 101 7.36 -0.55 3.78
C TYR A 101 8.76 -0.06 3.46
N TYR A 102 8.94 1.25 3.36
CA TYR A 102 10.21 1.85 2.95
C TYR A 102 10.39 3.21 3.61
N LEU A 103 11.63 3.66 3.67
CA LEU A 103 11.97 5.00 4.12
C LEU A 103 11.84 5.98 2.95
N GLU A 104 11.29 7.16 3.23
CA GLU A 104 11.01 8.21 2.23
C GLU A 104 12.23 8.69 1.44
N ASP A 105 13.42 8.61 2.03
CA ASP A 105 14.72 8.92 1.39
C ASP A 105 15.19 7.80 0.43
N LYS A 106 14.66 6.59 0.58
CA LYS A 106 15.10 5.38 -0.16
C LYS A 106 14.02 4.84 -1.10
N ASN A 107 13.10 5.69 -1.56
CA ASN A 107 12.00 5.31 -2.46
C ASN A 107 12.48 4.62 -3.73
N LYS A 108 13.50 5.18 -4.40
CA LYS A 108 14.07 4.62 -5.63
C LYS A 108 14.64 3.21 -5.41
N LEU A 109 15.31 2.96 -4.29
CA LEU A 109 15.86 1.65 -3.95
C LEU A 109 14.75 0.62 -3.71
N ALA A 110 13.73 1.00 -2.95
CA ALA A 110 12.57 0.14 -2.67
C ALA A 110 11.80 -0.24 -3.96
N LEU A 111 11.68 0.71 -4.88
CA LEU A 111 11.07 0.55 -6.19
C LEU A 111 11.86 -0.45 -7.05
N LEU A 112 13.18 -0.24 -7.20
CA LEU A 112 14.04 -1.13 -7.98
C LEU A 112 14.01 -2.56 -7.44
N GLU A 113 14.04 -2.73 -6.12
CA GLU A 113 13.98 -4.07 -5.55
C GLU A 113 12.61 -4.73 -5.76
N LEU A 114 11.52 -3.95 -5.63
CA LEU A 114 10.17 -4.46 -5.88
C LEU A 114 10.07 -4.96 -7.32
N MET A 115 10.70 -4.25 -8.26
CA MET A 115 10.71 -4.63 -9.66
C MET A 115 11.52 -5.91 -9.90
N LYS A 116 12.70 -6.07 -9.26
CA LYS A 116 13.50 -7.29 -9.35
C LYS A 116 12.71 -8.52 -8.88
N GLN A 117 12.00 -8.41 -7.76
CA GLN A 117 11.18 -9.51 -7.23
C GLN A 117 9.97 -9.86 -8.11
N ASN A 118 9.51 -8.92 -8.95
CA ASN A 118 8.34 -9.08 -9.81
C ASN A 118 8.69 -9.20 -11.30
N THR A 119 9.94 -9.50 -11.66
CA THR A 119 10.43 -9.56 -13.05
C THR A 119 9.64 -10.48 -13.97
N SER A 120 9.03 -11.55 -13.45
CA SER A 120 8.17 -12.45 -14.23
C SER A 120 6.75 -11.89 -14.50
N ARG A 121 6.33 -10.85 -13.77
CA ARG A 121 4.94 -10.38 -13.73
C ARG A 121 4.72 -8.95 -14.25
N ILE A 122 5.76 -8.16 -14.50
CA ILE A 122 5.60 -6.79 -15.05
C ILE A 122 5.52 -6.90 -16.58
N ILE A 123 4.29 -6.87 -17.10
CA ILE A 123 4.01 -7.22 -18.50
C ILE A 123 3.94 -5.97 -19.39
N SER A 124 3.70 -4.78 -18.81
CA SER A 124 3.38 -3.57 -19.58
C SER A 124 4.03 -2.30 -19.01
N TYR A 125 4.18 -1.29 -19.87
CA TYR A 125 4.56 0.07 -19.48
C TYR A 125 3.55 0.71 -18.51
N GLN A 126 2.27 0.33 -18.60
CA GLN A 126 1.24 0.82 -17.69
C GLN A 126 1.47 0.31 -16.26
N ASP A 127 1.88 -0.96 -16.10
CA ASP A 127 2.26 -1.50 -14.79
C ASP A 127 3.46 -0.73 -14.23
N LEU A 128 4.46 -0.42 -15.06
CA LEU A 128 5.62 0.39 -14.65
C LEU A 128 5.24 1.80 -14.20
N ALA A 129 4.35 2.46 -14.95
CA ALA A 129 3.86 3.80 -14.59
C ALA A 129 3.10 3.78 -13.25
N LYS A 130 2.23 2.78 -13.05
CA LYS A 130 1.51 2.60 -11.77
C LYS A 130 2.47 2.37 -10.62
N VAL A 131 3.51 1.56 -10.81
CA VAL A 131 4.51 1.28 -9.77
C VAL A 131 5.32 2.54 -9.46
N SER A 132 5.78 3.27 -10.47
CA SER A 132 6.49 4.54 -10.33
C SER A 132 5.65 5.58 -9.55
N GLN A 133 4.36 5.70 -9.88
CA GLN A 133 3.41 6.57 -9.18
C GLN A 133 3.23 6.18 -7.70
N VAL A 134 3.14 4.89 -7.40
CA VAL A 134 2.96 4.39 -6.03
C VAL A 134 4.14 4.71 -5.11
N PHE A 135 5.34 4.87 -5.66
CA PHE A 135 6.55 5.24 -4.92
C PHE A 135 6.91 6.72 -5.09
N ASN A 136 6.08 7.53 -5.77
CA ASN A 136 6.35 8.93 -6.11
C ASN A 136 7.78 9.13 -6.63
N THR A 137 8.25 8.22 -7.49
CA THR A 137 9.62 8.26 -8.01
C THR A 137 9.58 8.02 -9.50
N ASP A 138 10.20 8.92 -10.26
CA ASP A 138 10.35 8.75 -11.70
C ASP A 138 11.44 7.73 -12.02
N ILE A 139 11.10 6.79 -12.89
CA ILE A 139 12.05 5.80 -13.42
C ILE A 139 12.50 6.29 -14.80
N ASP A 140 13.81 6.30 -15.01
CA ASP A 140 14.38 6.65 -16.30
C ASP A 140 13.97 5.65 -17.40
N ILE A 141 13.94 6.12 -18.64
CA ILE A 141 13.56 5.32 -19.80
C ILE A 141 14.52 4.14 -19.98
N HIS A 142 15.83 4.31 -19.71
CA HIS A 142 16.79 3.21 -19.82
C HIS A 142 16.55 2.14 -18.76
N GLU A 143 16.31 2.54 -17.51
CA GLU A 143 15.94 1.62 -16.42
C GLU A 143 14.65 0.85 -16.78
N LYS A 144 13.61 1.55 -17.25
CA LYS A 144 12.34 0.91 -17.71
C LYS A 144 12.58 -0.18 -18.75
N ARG A 145 13.50 0.04 -19.71
CA ARG A 145 13.81 -0.94 -20.76
C ARG A 145 14.45 -2.23 -20.22
N VAL A 146 15.28 -2.14 -19.18
CA VAL A 146 15.90 -3.32 -18.55
C VAL A 146 14.83 -4.26 -17.97
N PHE A 147 13.77 -3.69 -17.42
CA PHE A 147 12.72 -4.46 -16.74
C PHE A 147 11.64 -5.04 -17.65
N LEU A 148 11.43 -4.50 -18.85
CA LEU A 148 10.39 -4.98 -19.77
C LEU A 148 10.68 -6.34 -20.42
N GLY A 149 11.88 -6.89 -20.19
CA GLY A 149 12.26 -8.23 -20.63
C GLY A 149 12.34 -8.38 -22.16
N LYS A 150 13.11 -9.37 -22.60
CA LYS A 150 13.27 -9.68 -24.04
C LYS A 150 11.96 -10.13 -24.72
N ASN A 151 10.92 -10.45 -23.94
CA ASN A 151 9.61 -10.85 -24.46
C ASN A 151 8.85 -9.71 -25.13
N HIS A 152 9.09 -8.45 -24.75
CA HIS A 152 8.53 -7.31 -25.49
C HIS A 152 8.99 -7.33 -26.95
N TRP A 153 10.29 -7.58 -27.20
CA TRP A 153 10.83 -7.69 -28.56
C TRP A 153 10.16 -8.79 -29.38
N ARG A 154 9.86 -9.95 -28.76
CA ARG A 154 9.12 -11.03 -29.43
C ARG A 154 7.70 -10.60 -29.79
N LYS A 155 7.02 -9.86 -28.93
CA LYS A 155 5.66 -9.33 -29.19
C LYS A 155 5.68 -8.24 -30.26
N THR A 156 6.60 -7.27 -30.17
CA THR A 156 6.76 -6.23 -31.19
C THR A 156 7.13 -6.81 -32.54
N ARG A 157 7.99 -7.83 -32.57
CA ARG A 157 8.32 -8.56 -33.80
C ARG A 157 7.09 -9.23 -34.40
N ARG A 158 6.28 -9.94 -33.59
CA ARG A 158 5.01 -10.54 -34.06
C ARG A 158 4.03 -9.50 -34.59
N ILE A 159 3.90 -8.35 -33.91
CA ILE A 159 3.03 -7.24 -34.36
C ILE A 159 3.56 -6.65 -35.68
N LYS A 160 4.87 -6.44 -35.80
CA LYS A 160 5.49 -5.93 -37.02
C LYS A 160 5.34 -6.94 -38.18
N GLU A 161 5.46 -8.23 -37.90
CA GLU A 161 5.22 -9.31 -38.86
C GLU A 161 3.74 -9.43 -39.26
N SER A 162 2.78 -9.16 -38.35
CA SER A 162 1.35 -9.11 -38.70
C SER A 162 1.00 -7.86 -39.51
N ILE A 163 1.57 -6.71 -39.14
CA ILE A 163 1.41 -5.46 -39.88
C ILE A 163 2.02 -5.58 -41.29
N ASN A 164 3.24 -6.12 -41.40
CA ASN A 164 3.85 -6.37 -42.69
C ASN A 164 3.03 -7.36 -43.53
N ARG A 165 2.47 -8.42 -42.92
CA ARG A 165 1.53 -9.33 -43.61
C ARG A 165 0.30 -8.61 -44.15
N TYR A 166 -0.26 -7.68 -43.38
CA TYR A 166 -1.39 -6.87 -43.79
C TYR A 166 -1.04 -5.93 -44.96
N TYR A 167 0.12 -5.27 -44.92
CA TYR A 167 0.57 -4.40 -46.02
C TYR A 167 1.11 -5.14 -47.24
N SER A 168 1.43 -6.44 -47.12
CA SER A 168 1.78 -7.30 -48.27
C SER A 168 0.58 -7.93 -48.97
N ILE A 169 -0.65 -7.54 -48.63
CA ILE A 169 -1.84 -7.96 -49.36
C ILE A 169 -1.76 -7.37 -50.79
N PRO A 170 -1.94 -8.17 -51.85
CA PRO A 170 -1.95 -7.67 -53.23
C PRO A 170 -3.01 -6.60 -53.43
N LYS A 171 -2.70 -5.54 -54.19
CA LYS A 171 -3.59 -4.39 -54.42
C LYS A 171 -5.02 -4.77 -54.85
N GLU A 172 -5.18 -5.87 -55.58
CA GLU A 172 -6.48 -6.41 -56.02
C GLU A 172 -7.41 -6.86 -54.89
N LYS A 173 -6.87 -7.24 -53.73
CA LYS A 173 -7.66 -7.61 -52.55
C LYS A 173 -7.93 -6.41 -51.64
N GLN A 174 -7.13 -5.35 -51.76
CA GLN A 174 -7.31 -4.12 -51.01
C GLN A 174 -8.56 -3.38 -51.45
N SER A 175 -8.79 -3.26 -52.77
CA SER A 175 -10.01 -2.63 -53.32
C SER A 175 -11.30 -3.31 -52.87
N LYS A 176 -11.31 -4.64 -52.71
CA LYS A 176 -12.48 -5.38 -52.18
C LYS A 176 -12.76 -5.09 -50.69
N ILE A 177 -11.72 -4.83 -49.91
CA ILE A 177 -11.85 -4.47 -48.50
C ILE A 177 -12.29 -3.01 -48.37
N ASP A 178 -11.74 -2.13 -49.20
CA ASP A 178 -12.13 -0.71 -49.24
C ASP A 178 -13.57 -0.55 -49.74
N ASP A 179 -14.02 -1.35 -50.72
CA ASP A 179 -15.43 -1.41 -51.13
C ASP A 179 -16.34 -1.92 -50.01
N PHE A 180 -15.88 -2.89 -49.21
CA PHE A 180 -16.65 -3.41 -48.08
C PHE A 180 -16.75 -2.39 -46.94
N LEU A 181 -15.64 -1.74 -46.56
CA LEU A 181 -15.61 -0.70 -45.54
C LEU A 181 -16.33 0.57 -46.00
N GLY A 182 -16.22 0.93 -47.28
CA GLY A 182 -16.97 2.02 -47.89
C GLY A 182 -18.47 1.80 -47.79
N ARG A 183 -18.97 0.58 -48.04
CA ARG A 183 -20.39 0.23 -47.83
C ARG A 183 -20.81 0.29 -46.37
N PHE A 184 -19.95 -0.13 -45.44
CA PHE A 184 -20.23 -0.10 -44.00
C PHE A 184 -20.20 1.31 -43.40
N LEU A 185 -19.35 2.20 -43.91
CA LEU A 185 -19.24 3.58 -43.47
C LEU A 185 -20.27 4.49 -44.15
N HIS A 186 -20.74 4.14 -45.35
CA HIS A 186 -21.84 4.84 -46.03
C HIS A 186 -23.23 4.35 -45.60
N SER A 187 -23.37 3.19 -44.95
CA SER A 187 -24.64 2.78 -44.35
C SER A 187 -24.88 3.57 -43.06
N GLU A 188 -25.46 4.76 -43.18
CA GLU A 188 -26.31 5.58 -42.28
C GLU A 188 -26.18 5.56 -40.73
N VAL A 189 -25.38 4.69 -40.10
CA VAL A 189 -25.32 4.55 -38.64
C VAL A 189 -24.42 5.61 -37.99
N LEU A 190 -23.54 6.27 -38.75
CA LEU A 190 -22.75 7.41 -38.25
C LEU A 190 -23.50 8.75 -38.26
N CYS A 191 -24.70 8.82 -38.83
CA CYS A 191 -25.50 10.05 -38.79
C CYS A 191 -26.15 10.31 -37.40
N ARG A 192 -26.07 9.35 -36.46
CA ARG A 192 -26.65 9.50 -35.11
C ARG A 192 -25.67 9.71 -33.96
N PHE A 193 -24.36 9.68 -34.19
CA PHE A 193 -23.37 9.88 -33.11
C PHE A 193 -22.52 11.16 -33.20
N CYS A 194 -22.80 12.06 -34.15
CA CYS A 194 -22.17 13.39 -34.21
C CYS A 194 -22.93 14.50 -33.45
N ILE A 195 -23.99 14.18 -32.70
CA ILE A 195 -24.65 15.14 -31.81
C ILE A 195 -24.44 14.64 -30.38
N ILE A 196 -23.35 15.08 -29.76
CA ILE A 196 -23.12 15.40 -28.34
C ILE A 196 -21.60 15.55 -28.25
N LEU A 197 -21.10 16.74 -28.56
CA LEU A 197 -19.84 17.30 -28.05
C LEU A 197 -19.71 18.74 -28.54
N VAL A 198 -20.72 19.56 -28.23
CA VAL A 198 -20.61 21.03 -28.22
C VAL A 198 -21.55 21.53 -27.11
N TRP A 199 -20.96 22.19 -26.10
CA TRP A 199 -21.53 22.90 -24.92
C TRP A 199 -21.93 21.98 -23.75
N GLU A 200 -21.45 22.13 -22.51
CA GLU A 200 -20.77 23.22 -21.77
C GLU A 200 -19.55 22.72 -20.99
#